data_AF-A0A0Q7Z626-F1
#
_entry.id   AF-A0A0Q7Z626-F1
#
_cell.length_a   1.000
_cell.length_b   1.000
_cell.length_c   1.000
_cell.angle_alpha   90.00
_cell.angle_beta   90.00
_cell.angle_gamma   90.00
#
_symmetry.space_group_name_H-M   'P 1'
#
loop_
_entity.id
_entity.type
_entity.pdbx_description
1 polymer ?
#
loop_
_entity_poly.entity_id
_entity_poly.type
_entity_poly.pdbx_seq_one_letter_code
_entity_poly.pdbx_strand_id
1 'polypeptide(L)'
;MAFPAGGSGIVGPDGKWFVDQCFYEEKIIYADLDLEEVVREKLSLDTAGHYNRPDVFQLMVDDQPKEQIYWRSQNDAAGSGWTASLSDTVPSRPEVSE
;
A
#
# COMPACT_ATOMS: atom_id res chain seq x y z
N MET A 1 28.99 11.72 -11.91
CA MET A 1 27.76 10.93 -11.79
C MET A 1 27.38 10.96 -10.32
N ALA A 2 26.33 11.68 -9.95
CA ALA A 2 25.90 11.78 -8.55
C ALA A 2 25.05 10.55 -8.23
N PHE A 3 25.47 9.76 -7.26
CA PHE A 3 24.60 8.74 -6.67
C PHE A 3 23.38 9.45 -6.06
N PRO A 4 22.18 8.81 -6.08
CA PRO A 4 21.03 9.39 -5.41
C PRO A 4 21.40 9.70 -3.96
N ALA A 5 21.14 10.94 -3.53
CA ALA A 5 21.26 11.29 -2.13
C ALA A 5 20.31 10.37 -1.35
N GLY A 6 20.77 9.80 -0.24
CA GLY A 6 19.90 9.09 0.69
C GLY A 6 18.87 10.05 1.33
N GLY A 7 18.74 9.99 2.64
CA GLY A 7 17.77 10.82 3.36
C GLY A 7 17.03 10.06 4.45
N SER A 8 17.61 8.96 4.95
CA SER A 8 17.11 8.26 6.14
C SER A 8 17.07 9.25 7.31
N GLY A 9 15.95 9.30 8.01
CA GLY A 9 15.72 10.14 9.18
C GLY A 9 14.60 9.53 10.01
N ILE A 10 14.41 10.04 11.23
CA ILE A 10 13.39 9.57 12.16
C ILE A 10 12.55 10.77 12.59
N VAL A 11 11.23 10.69 12.36
CA VAL A 11 10.26 11.74 12.70
C VAL A 11 9.25 11.19 13.69
N GLY A 12 8.85 12.02 14.66
CA GLY A 12 7.85 11.70 15.66
C GLY A 12 6.42 11.87 15.18
N PRO A 13 5.45 11.36 15.96
CA PRO A 13 4.02 11.51 15.66
C PRO A 13 3.56 12.98 15.71
N ASP A 14 4.31 13.85 16.40
CA ASP A 14 4.11 15.30 16.46
C ASP A 14 4.68 16.05 15.25
N GLY A 15 5.31 15.32 14.31
CA GLY A 15 5.95 15.86 13.12
C GLY A 15 7.36 16.43 13.34
N LYS A 16 7.94 16.31 14.54
CA LYS A 16 9.30 16.77 14.82
C LYS A 16 10.34 15.70 14.49
N TRP A 17 11.51 16.13 14.02
CA TRP A 17 12.63 15.21 13.74
C TRP A 17 13.34 14.81 15.03
N PHE A 18 13.42 13.49 15.28
CA PHE A 18 14.33 12.91 16.28
C PHE A 18 15.74 12.78 15.71
N VAL A 19 15.85 12.40 14.44
CA VAL A 19 17.09 12.40 13.68
C VAL A 19 16.81 13.01 12.33
N ASP A 20 17.50 14.11 12.02
CA ASP A 20 17.38 14.81 10.74
C ASP A 20 17.86 13.94 9.57
N GLN A 21 17.52 14.32 8.35
CA GLN A 21 17.77 13.48 7.19
C GLN A 21 19.27 13.36 6.88
N CYS A 22 19.76 12.12 6.79
CA CYS A 22 21.15 11.82 6.47
C CYS A 22 21.35 11.75 4.96
N PHE A 23 21.91 12.81 4.38
CA PHE A 23 22.24 12.89 2.95
C PHE A 23 23.74 12.66 2.71
N TYR A 24 24.05 11.98 1.61
CA TYR A 24 25.42 11.79 1.11
C TYR A 24 26.41 11.09 2.08
N GLU A 25 25.90 10.42 3.12
CA GLU A 25 26.69 9.75 4.15
C GLU A 25 26.09 8.35 4.45
N GLU A 26 26.97 7.35 4.61
CA GLU A 26 26.60 6.04 5.14
C GLU A 26 26.59 6.11 6.67
N LYS A 27 25.41 5.92 7.28
CA LYS A 27 25.23 6.07 8.72
C LYS A 27 24.12 5.17 9.23
N ILE A 28 24.31 4.63 10.44
CA ILE A 28 23.23 4.00 11.19
C ILE A 28 22.68 5.06 12.16
N ILE A 29 21.37 5.31 12.06
CA ILE A 29 20.66 6.27 12.91
C ILE A 29 19.82 5.52 13.93
N TYR A 30 19.82 6.02 15.17
CA TYR A 30 19.09 5.45 16.29
C TYR A 30 18.31 6.56 16.99
N ALA A 31 17.13 6.23 17.50
CA ALA A 31 16.34 7.09 18.36
C ALA A 31 15.58 6.22 19.37
N ASP A 32 15.48 6.72 20.60
CA ASP A 32 14.58 6.15 21.61
C ASP A 32 13.19 6.76 21.42
N LEU A 33 12.18 5.90 21.35
CA LEU A 33 10.81 6.31 21.09
C LEU A 33 9.93 6.01 22.30
N ASP A 34 9.25 7.03 22.81
CA ASP A 34 8.15 6.85 23.75
C ASP A 34 6.86 6.56 22.98
N LEU A 35 6.33 5.36 23.14
CA LEU A 35 5.12 4.92 22.45
C LEU A 35 3.85 5.59 23.00
N GLU A 36 3.89 6.17 24.21
CA GLU A 36 2.76 6.91 24.77
C GLU A 36 2.45 8.19 23.98
N GLU A 37 3.45 8.76 23.29
CA GLU A 37 3.27 9.95 22.44
C GLU A 37 2.30 9.68 21.28
N VAL A 38 2.20 8.44 20.79
CA VAL A 38 1.24 8.06 19.74
C VAL A 38 -0.20 8.27 20.22
N VAL A 39 -0.48 7.93 21.48
CA VAL A 39 -1.81 8.11 22.06
C VAL A 39 -2.12 9.60 22.22
N ARG A 40 -1.15 10.39 22.68
CA ARG A 40 -1.32 11.85 22.84
C ARG A 40 -1.60 12.54 21.51
N GLU A 41 -0.84 12.21 20.47
CA GLU A 41 -1.03 12.83 19.15
C GLU A 41 -2.30 12.34 18.46
N LYS A 42 -2.75 11.10 18.70
CA LYS A 42 -4.08 10.66 18.26
C LYS A 42 -5.22 11.43 18.93
N LEU A 43 -5.06 11.90 20.17
CA LEU A 43 -6.05 12.79 20.79
C LEU A 43 -6.11 14.15 20.10
N SER A 44 -4.99 14.60 19.52
CA SER A 44 -4.92 15.83 18.73
C SER A 44 -5.55 15.65 17.34
N LEU A 45 -5.25 14.54 16.66
CA LEU A 45 -5.77 14.22 15.33
C LEU A 45 -5.91 12.71 15.09
N ASP A 46 -7.15 12.22 15.01
CA ASP A 46 -7.46 10.83 14.68
C ASP A 46 -8.31 10.72 13.41
N THR A 47 -7.64 10.71 12.26
CA THR A 47 -8.26 10.73 10.92
C THR A 47 -9.05 9.47 10.59
N ALA A 48 -8.61 8.30 11.09
CA ALA A 48 -9.29 7.03 10.86
C ALA A 48 -10.42 6.76 11.88
N GLY A 49 -10.45 7.48 13.00
CA GLY A 49 -11.46 7.32 14.06
C GLY A 49 -12.41 8.51 14.14
N HIS A 50 -12.28 9.35 15.17
CA HIS A 50 -13.30 10.38 15.48
C HIS A 50 -13.50 11.42 14.36
N TYR A 51 -12.45 11.73 13.60
CA TYR A 51 -12.56 12.66 12.46
C TYR A 51 -13.03 11.99 11.17
N ASN A 52 -13.25 10.68 11.17
CA ASN A 52 -13.75 9.97 10.01
C ASN A 52 -15.20 10.36 9.71
N ARG A 53 -15.50 10.61 8.43
CA ARG A 53 -16.83 10.95 7.92
C ARG A 53 -17.31 9.87 6.95
N PRO A 54 -17.71 8.68 7.46
CA PRO A 54 -18.13 7.56 6.62
C PRO A 54 -19.41 7.85 5.84
N ASP A 55 -20.15 8.89 6.21
CA ASP A 55 -21.30 9.42 5.48
C ASP A 55 -20.90 10.23 4.24
N VAL A 56 -19.64 10.69 4.13
CA VAL A 56 -19.14 11.46 2.99
C VAL A 56 -18.14 10.65 2.16
N PHE A 57 -17.17 10.01 2.81
CA PHE A 57 -16.09 9.27 2.14
C PHE A 57 -15.98 7.85 2.68
N GLN A 58 -15.79 6.90 1.77
CA GLN A 58 -15.48 5.51 2.09
C GLN A 58 -14.35 5.02 1.19
N LEU A 59 -13.35 4.37 1.78
CA LEU A 59 -12.30 3.68 1.05
C LEU A 59 -12.65 2.20 0.97
N MET A 60 -12.80 1.68 -0.25
CA MET A 60 -12.94 0.24 -0.50
C MET A 60 -11.60 -0.31 -0.98
N VAL A 61 -11.14 -1.39 -0.35
CA VAL A 61 -9.87 -2.05 -0.68
C VAL A 61 -10.18 -3.40 -1.30
N ASP A 62 -9.64 -3.64 -2.49
CA ASP A 62 -9.60 -4.97 -3.11
C ASP A 62 -8.28 -5.63 -2.70
N ASP A 63 -8.36 -6.58 -1.78
CA ASP A 63 -7.23 -7.29 -1.20
C ASP A 63 -6.85 -8.56 -1.99
N GLN A 64 -7.51 -8.81 -3.12
CA GLN A 64 -7.25 -10.00 -3.91
C GLN A 64 -5.90 -9.89 -4.63
N PRO A 65 -5.09 -10.98 -4.64
CA PRO A 65 -3.85 -11.03 -5.41
C PRO A 65 -4.10 -10.63 -6.87
N LYS A 66 -3.30 -9.69 -7.38
CA LYS A 66 -3.34 -9.25 -8.78
C LYS A 66 -2.20 -9.90 -9.54
N GLU A 67 -2.55 -10.83 -10.43
CA GLU A 67 -1.58 -11.43 -11.34
C GLU A 67 -1.00 -10.36 -12.28
N GLN A 68 0.31 -10.37 -12.48
CA GLN A 68 0.98 -9.45 -13.41
C GLN A 68 0.69 -9.80 -14.88
N ILE A 69 0.39 -11.07 -15.15
CA ILE A 69 0.23 -11.60 -16.50
C ILE A 69 -1.09 -12.37 -16.57
N TYR A 70 -1.97 -11.93 -17.46
CA TYR A 70 -3.18 -12.67 -17.84
C TYR A 70 -2.97 -13.31 -19.21
N TRP A 71 -2.90 -14.64 -19.23
CA TRP A 71 -2.77 -15.39 -20.48
C TRP A 71 -4.14 -15.51 -21.15
N ARG A 72 -4.32 -14.85 -22.30
CA ARG A 72 -5.51 -15.06 -23.14
C ARG A 72 -5.24 -16.20 -24.11
N SER A 73 -5.90 -17.35 -23.89
CA SER A 73 -5.96 -18.43 -24.88
C SER A 73 -6.81 -18.00 -26.08
N GLN A 74 -6.29 -18.14 -27.30
CA GLN A 74 -7.07 -17.98 -28.53
C GLN A 74 -7.85 -19.28 -28.79
N ASN A 75 -9.01 -19.47 -28.16
CA ASN A 75 -9.99 -20.41 -28.73
C ASN A 75 -11.47 -20.13 -28.45
N ASP A 76 -11.82 -18.89 -28.10
CA ASP A 76 -13.22 -18.46 -28.01
C ASP A 76 -13.66 -17.78 -29.31
N ALA A 77 -13.72 -18.57 -30.37
CA ALA A 77 -14.44 -18.18 -31.58
C ALA A 77 -15.94 -18.48 -31.41
N ALA A 78 -16.67 -17.62 -30.69
CA ALA A 78 -18.10 -17.33 -30.92
C ALA A 78 -18.63 -16.31 -29.90
N GLY A 79 -19.13 -15.17 -30.39
CA GLY A 79 -20.07 -14.32 -29.64
C GLY A 79 -19.53 -12.96 -29.21
N SER A 80 -19.75 -11.96 -30.07
CA SER A 80 -19.60 -10.54 -29.78
C SER A 80 -20.45 -10.08 -28.60
N GLY A 81 -19.83 -9.48 -27.58
CA GLY A 81 -20.52 -8.71 -26.55
C GLY A 81 -19.62 -8.42 -25.37
N TRP A 82 -19.20 -7.15 -25.22
CA TRP A 82 -18.56 -6.69 -23.99
C TRP A 82 -19.61 -6.64 -22.87
N THR A 83 -19.85 -7.76 -22.21
CA THR A 83 -20.56 -7.84 -20.94
C THR A 83 -19.73 -8.71 -20.01
N ALA A 84 -18.78 -8.09 -19.30
CA ALA A 84 -18.15 -8.74 -18.16
C ALA A 84 -19.19 -8.77 -17.03
N SER A 85 -19.87 -9.89 -16.86
CA SER A 85 -20.63 -10.18 -15.64
C SER A 85 -19.66 -10.29 -14.48
N LEU A 86 -19.98 -9.60 -13.38
CA LEU A 86 -19.22 -9.48 -12.14
C LEU A 86 -19.07 -10.81 -11.34
N SER A 87 -19.12 -11.97 -11.99
CA SER A 87 -19.11 -13.28 -11.31
C SER A 87 -18.34 -14.38 -12.02
N ASP A 88 -17.53 -14.07 -13.05
CA ASP A 88 -16.94 -15.13 -13.87
C ASP A 88 -15.69 -15.73 -13.21
N THR A 89 -15.97 -16.81 -12.46
CA THR A 89 -15.10 -17.88 -11.96
C THR A 89 -13.72 -17.91 -12.60
N VAL A 90 -12.68 -17.75 -11.76
CA VAL A 90 -11.28 -17.93 -12.15
C VAL A 90 -11.11 -19.31 -12.80
N PRO A 91 -10.64 -19.42 -14.05
CA PRO A 91 -10.40 -20.71 -14.67
C PRO A 91 -9.30 -21.46 -13.91
N SER A 92 -9.61 -22.68 -13.48
CA SER A 92 -8.69 -23.54 -12.74
C SER A 92 -7.44 -23.85 -13.57
N ARG A 93 -6.27 -23.72 -12.94
CA ARG A 93 -4.95 -24.05 -13.49
C ARG A 93 -4.96 -25.43 -14.16
N PRO A 94 -4.54 -25.58 -15.43
CA PRO A 94 -4.35 -26.90 -16.00
C PRO A 94 -3.20 -27.61 -15.28
N GLU A 95 -3.47 -28.80 -14.75
CA GLU A 95 -2.45 -29.67 -14.18
C GLU A 95 -1.50 -30.13 -15.29
N VAL A 96 -0.23 -29.78 -15.15
CA VAL A 96 0.85 -30.27 -16.01
C VAL A 96 1.26 -31.65 -15.50
N SER A 97 1.01 -32.69 -16.29
CA SER A 97 1.63 -34.02 -16.12
C SER A 97 3.11 -33.93 -16.50
N GLU A 98 3.98 -34.40 -15.62
CA GLU A 98 5.44 -34.49 -15.81
C GLU A 98 5.87 -35.26 -17.07
#